data_AF-A0A930K9I0-F1
#
_entry.id   AF-A0A930K9I0-F1
#
_cell.length_a   1.000
_cell.length_b   1.000
_cell.length_c   1.000
_cell.angle_alpha   90.00
_cell.angle_beta   90.00
_cell.angle_gamma   90.00
#
_symmetry.space_group_name_H-M   'P 1'
#
loop_
_entity.id
_entity.type
_entity.pdbx_description
1 polymer ?
#
loop_
_entity_poly.entity_id
_entity_poly.type
_entity_poly.pdbx_seq_one_letter_code
_entity_poly.pdbx_strand_id
1 'polypeptide(L)' 'MTLTNEQIDIMKEDISAELIALLMKDKHYTMSEAIDILYNSDTYSRLRDTSTGLYYQSPGYSYSYLLQELNTGDYRR' A
#
# COMPACT_ATOMS: atom_id res chain seq x y z
N MET A 1 22.68 4.17 -10.88
CA MET A 1 22.70 3.73 -9.47
C MET A 1 21.63 2.68 -9.31
N THR A 2 21.98 1.50 -8.79
CA THR A 2 21.02 0.43 -8.49
C THR A 2 20.68 0.51 -7.01
N LEU A 3 19.39 0.51 -6.66
CA LEU A 3 18.96 0.49 -5.26
C LEU A 3 19.38 -0.83 -4.60
N THR A 4 19.81 -0.78 -3.34
CA THR A 4 20.00 -1.99 -2.53
C THR A 4 18.65 -2.55 -2.10
N ASN A 5 18.60 -3.83 -1.75
CA ASN A 5 17.37 -4.44 -1.21
C ASN A 5 16.90 -3.72 0.06
N GLU A 6 17.82 -3.30 0.92
CA GLU A 6 17.50 -2.53 2.14
C GLU A 6 16.84 -1.19 1.82
N GLN A 7 17.32 -0.47 0.80
CA GLN A 7 16.69 0.77 0.34
C GLN A 7 15.29 0.51 -0.22
N ILE A 8 15.10 -0.59 -0.95
CA ILE A 8 13.78 -0.98 -1.48
C ILE A 8 12.82 -1.31 -0.34
N ASP A 9 13.28 -2.00 0.70
CA ASP A 9 12.45 -2.34 1.86
C ASP A 9 12.03 -1.09 2.63
N ILE A 10 12.94 -0.12 2.83
CA ILE A 10 12.59 1.19 3.42
C ILE A 10 11.49 1.88 2.61
N MET A 11 11.62 1.91 1.28
CA MET A 11 10.60 2.52 0.42
C MET A 11 9.24 1.82 0.54
N LYS A 12 9.21 0.49 0.68
CA LYS A 12 7.96 -0.27 0.89
C LYS A 12 7.33 0.08 2.24
N GLU A 13 8.12 0.20 3.29
CA GLU A 13 7.63 0.59 4.61
C GLU A 13 7.12 2.04 4.63
N ASP A 14 7.80 2.96 3.94
CA ASP A 14 7.36 4.35 3.81
C ASP A 14 6.00 4.44 3.11
N ILE A 15 5.81 3.73 1.99
CA ILE A 15 4.51 3.65 1.33
C ILE A 15 3.47 3.03 2.27
N SER A 16 3.81 1.95 2.98
CA SER A 16 2.87 1.27 3.89
C SER A 16 2.38 2.19 5.01
N ALA A 17 3.30 2.96 5.62
CA ALA A 17 2.98 3.93 6.66
C ALA A 17 2.04 5.04 6.14
N GLU A 18 2.32 5.56 4.95
CA GLU A 18 1.47 6.57 4.30
C GLU A 18 0.08 6.02 3.95
N LEU A 19 -0.02 4.78 3.46
CA LEU A 19 -1.31 4.14 3.17
C LEU A 19 -2.15 3.98 4.44
N ILE A 20 -1.54 3.58 5.56
CA ILE A 20 -2.21 3.50 6.86
C ILE A 20 -2.72 4.90 7.28
N ALA A 21 -1.87 5.93 7.17
CA ALA A 21 -2.24 7.29 7.51
C ALA A 21 -3.41 7.81 6.66
N LEU A 22 -3.43 7.50 5.36
CA LEU A 22 -4.51 7.85 4.43
C LEU A 22 -5.82 7.13 4.77
N LEU A 23 -5.77 5.84 5.10
CA LEU A 23 -6.95 5.08 5.57
C LEU A 23 -7.56 5.72 6.82
N MET A 24 -6.72 6.05 7.81
CA MET A 24 -7.18 6.70 9.04
C MET A 24 -7.79 8.09 8.77
N LYS A 25 -7.15 8.87 7.91
CA LYS A 25 -7.58 10.24 7.60
C LYS A 25 -8.87 10.28 6.79
N ASP A 26 -8.94 9.51 5.71
CA ASP A 26 -10.00 9.65 4.69
C ASP A 26 -11.18 8.70 4.94
N LYS A 27 -10.95 7.57 5.61
CA LYS A 27 -11.99 6.55 5.91
C LYS A 27 -12.33 6.46 7.39
N HIS A 28 -11.63 7.21 8.25
CA HIS A 28 -11.84 7.24 9.70
C HIS A 28 -11.64 5.89 10.40
N TYR A 29 -10.83 5.01 9.82
CA TYR A 29 -10.42 3.78 10.49
C TYR A 29 -9.50 4.09 11.68
N THR A 30 -9.59 3.27 12.72
CA THR A 30 -8.58 3.25 13.77
C THR A 30 -7.24 2.76 13.19
N MET A 31 -6.13 3.01 13.89
CA MET A 31 -4.81 2.50 13.50
C MET A 31 -4.83 0.97 13.33
N SER A 32 -5.47 0.25 14.26
CA SER A 32 -5.55 -1.22 14.20
C SER A 32 -6.30 -1.67 12.95
N GLU A 33 -7.47 -1.09 12.69
CA GLU A 33 -8.26 -1.42 11.50
C GLU A 33 -7.51 -1.08 10.21
N ALA A 34 -6.82 0.06 10.16
CA ALA A 34 -6.06 0.48 8.98
C ALA A 34 -4.87 -0.46 8.70
N ILE A 35 -4.16 -0.90 9.74
CA ILE A 35 -3.11 -1.94 9.63
C ILE A 35 -3.73 -3.24 9.12
N ASP A 36 -4.79 -3.72 9.77
CA ASP A 36 -5.43 -4.98 9.41
C ASP A 36 -5.94 -4.95 7.96
N ILE A 37 -6.52 -3.85 7.52
CA ILE A 37 -6.97 -3.66 6.14
C ILE A 37 -5.79 -3.69 5.18
N LEU A 38 -4.74 -2.90 5.43
CA LEU A 38 -3.61 -2.83 4.50
C LEU A 38 -2.91 -4.18 4.39
N TYR A 39 -2.56 -4.81 5.51
CA TYR A 39 -1.75 -6.05 5.50
C TYR A 39 -2.50 -7.26 4.93
N ASN A 40 -3.83 -7.23 4.90
CA ASN A 40 -4.66 -8.25 4.26
C ASN A 40 -5.08 -7.88 2.82
N SER A 41 -4.55 -6.79 2.26
CA SER A 41 -4.90 -6.33 0.91
C SER A 41 -4.02 -6.92 -0.19
N ASP A 42 -4.59 -7.08 -1.38
CA ASP A 42 -3.86 -7.39 -2.60
C ASP A 42 -2.89 -6.25 -2.96
N THR A 43 -3.29 -5.01 -2.68
CA THR A 43 -2.45 -3.84 -2.87
C THR A 43 -1.13 -3.95 -2.09
N TYR A 44 -1.17 -4.41 -0.84
CA TYR A 44 0.04 -4.66 -0.06
C TYR A 44 0.86 -5.82 -0.60
N SER A 45 0.22 -6.91 -1.01
CA SER A 45 0.91 -8.05 -1.66
C SER A 45 1.71 -7.60 -2.89
N ARG A 46 1.13 -6.71 -3.70
CA ARG A 46 1.82 -6.10 -4.86
C ARG A 46 2.92 -5.13 -4.43
N LEU A 47 2.72 -4.33 -3.39
CA LEU A 47 3.75 -3.45 -2.83
C LEU A 47 4.99 -4.25 -2.38
N ARG A 48 4.78 -5.43 -1.80
CA ARG A 48 5.86 -6.34 -1.40
C ARG A 48 6.60 -6.95 -2.59
N ASP A 49 5.94 -7.15 -3.72
CA ASP A 49 6.56 -7.62 -4.96
C ASP A 49 7.30 -6.48 -5.69
N THR A 50 8.63 -6.50 -5.58
CA THR A 50 9.54 -5.55 -6.23
C THR A 50 9.35 -5.49 -7.76
N SER A 51 8.92 -6.59 -8.39
CA SER A 51 8.72 -6.64 -9.85
C SER A 51 7.58 -5.74 -10.33
N THR A 52 6.59 -5.47 -9.46
CA THR A 52 5.47 -4.58 -9.79
C THR A 52 5.88 -3.11 -9.83
N GLY A 53 6.97 -2.78 -9.14
CA GLY A 53 7.44 -1.41 -9.04
C GLY A 53 6.60 -0.47 -8.16
N LEU A 54 5.63 -1.00 -7.42
CA LEU A 54 4.70 -0.14 -6.68
C LEU A 54 5.40 0.68 -5.58
N TYR A 55 6.53 0.18 -5.05
CA TYR A 55 7.33 0.84 -4.01
C TYR A 55 8.00 2.16 -4.45
N TYR A 56 8.15 2.41 -5.76
CA TYR A 56 8.71 3.67 -6.28
C TYR A 56 7.64 4.68 -6.71
N GLN A 57 6.36 4.30 -6.61
CA GLN A 57 5.23 5.16 -6.96
C GLN A 57 4.87 6.09 -5.81
N SER A 58 4.01 7.09 -6.07
CA SER A 58 3.49 7.94 -5.00
C SER A 58 2.53 7.17 -4.08
N PRO A 59 2.47 7.51 -2.78
CA PRO A 59 1.48 6.91 -1.87
C PRO A 59 0.04 7.06 -2.37
N GLY A 60 -0.31 8.19 -2.96
CA GLY A 60 -1.65 8.43 -3.52
C GLY A 60 -1.99 7.50 -4.69
N TYR A 61 -1.02 7.14 -5.52
CA TYR A 61 -1.23 6.16 -6.59
C TYR A 61 -1.51 4.77 -6.00
N SER A 62 -0.65 4.31 -5.08
CA SER A 62 -0.85 3.04 -4.36
C SER A 62 -2.18 3.01 -3.60
N TYR A 63 -2.56 4.14 -2.99
CA TYR A 63 -3.82 4.27 -2.25
C TYR A 63 -5.05 4.17 -3.16
N SER A 64 -4.97 4.67 -4.39
CA SER A 64 -6.08 4.53 -5.34
C SER A 64 -6.41 3.06 -5.64
N TYR A 65 -5.42 2.16 -5.68
CA TYR A 65 -5.64 0.72 -5.81
C TYR A 65 -6.30 0.13 -4.59
N LEU A 66 -5.82 0.50 -3.40
CA LEU A 66 -6.40 0.03 -2.14
C LEU A 66 -7.87 0.47 -2.01
N LEU A 67 -8.18 1.71 -2.38
CA LEU A 67 -9.56 2.20 -2.39
C LEU A 67 -10.43 1.47 -3.42
N GLN A 68 -9.88 1.17 -4.60
CA GLN A 68 -10.61 0.40 -5.61
C GLN A 68 -10.91 -1.01 -5.08
N GLU A 69 -9.93 -1.68 -4.48
CA GLU A 69 -10.05 -2.99 -3.87
C GLU A 69 -11.17 -3.00 -2.80
N LEU A 70 -11.15 -2.04 -1.88
CA LEU A 70 -12.18 -1.91 -0.83
C LEU A 70 -13.59 -1.65 -1.37
N ASN A 71 -13.70 -0.90 -2.48
CA ASN A 71 -15.01 -0.57 -3.07
C ASN A 71 -15.60 -1.70 -3.93
N THR A 72 -14.74 -2.55 -4.51
CA THR A 72 -15.16 -3.56 -5.50
C THR A 72 -15.15 -4.99 -4.97
N GLY A 73 -14.39 -5.27 -3.90
CA GLY A 73 -14.30 -6.59 -3.27
C GLY A 73 -13.55 -7.65 -4.09
N ASP A 74 -13.07 -7.33 -5.30
CA ASP A 74 -12.26 -8.22 -6.16
C ASP A 74 -11.56 -7.38 -7.26
N TYR A 75 -10.23 -7.41 -7.32
CA TYR A 75 -9.45 -6.86 -8.44
C TYR A 75 -9.18 -7.98 -9.46
N ARG A 76 -10.17 -8.27 -10.32
CA ARG A 76 -9.94 -9.00 -11.57
C ARG A 76 -10.25 -8.12 -12.76
N ARG A 77 -9.20 -7.56 -13.37
CA ARG A 77 -9.11 -7.35 -14.81
C ARG A 77 -7.71 -7.66 -15.29
#